data_AF-A0A3B9A6P8-F1
#
_entry.id   AF-A0A3B9A6P8-F1
#
_cell.length_a   1.000
_cell.length_b   1.000
_cell.length_c   1.000
_cell.angle_alpha   90.00
_cell.angle_beta   90.00
_cell.angle_gamma   90.00
#
_symmetry.space_group_name_H-M   'P 1'
#
loop_
_entity.id
_entity.type
_entity.pdbx_description
1 polymer ?
#
loop_
_entity_poly.entity_id
_entity_poly.type
_entity_poly.pdbx_seq_one_letter_code
_entity_poly.pdbx_strand_id
1 'polypeptide(L)'
;MPNKYGNLQAKQQEMMRETRNYVHPIWRGVGFILIILTPILGYFGTIALLEENAKQKWFVIPADLLAPGADPLLYVKIGMTLILAFLIYFIFQFISMVLFRLLGPSRYGPYDVPPVSYRGKKYRR
;
A
#
# COMPACT_ATOMS: atom_id res chain seq x y z
N MET A 1 5.23 16.01 -43.27
CA MET A 1 5.63 14.60 -43.20
C MET A 1 5.72 14.22 -41.73
N PRO A 2 5.06 13.13 -41.29
CA PRO A 2 5.17 12.64 -39.92
C PRO A 2 6.64 12.30 -39.63
N ASN A 3 7.18 12.87 -38.55
CA ASN A 3 8.55 12.60 -38.13
C ASN A 3 8.61 11.23 -37.46
N LYS A 4 9.11 10.22 -38.19
CA LYS A 4 9.21 8.81 -37.75
C LYS A 4 9.88 8.68 -36.37
N TYR A 5 10.83 9.56 -36.05
CA TYR A 5 11.57 9.56 -34.79
C TYR A 5 10.82 10.16 -33.61
N GLY A 6 9.92 11.13 -33.84
CA GLY A 6 9.10 11.72 -32.77
C GLY A 6 8.08 10.73 -32.21
N ASN A 7 7.49 9.91 -33.09
CA ASN A 7 6.52 8.89 -32.71
C ASN A 7 7.20 7.73 -31.95
N LEU A 8 8.45 7.40 -32.29
CA LEU A 8 9.26 6.41 -31.56
C LEU A 8 9.61 6.88 -30.16
N GLN A 9 10.01 8.14 -29.99
CA GLN A 9 10.32 8.71 -28.68
C GLN A 9 9.08 8.79 -27.77
N ALA A 10 7.93 9.18 -28.32
CA ALA A 10 6.67 9.17 -27.58
C ALA A 10 6.30 7.75 -27.12
N LYS A 11 6.40 6.76 -28.02
CA LYS A 11 6.15 5.35 -27.70
C LYS A 11 7.13 4.78 -26.67
N GLN A 12 8.41 5.19 -26.73
CA GLN A 12 9.41 4.81 -25.73
C GLN A 12 9.11 5.42 -24.35
N GLN A 13 8.69 6.68 -24.29
CA GLN A 13 8.26 7.31 -23.04
C GLN A 13 7.03 6.63 -22.44
N GLU A 14 6.07 6.21 -23.27
CA GLU A 14 4.91 5.42 -22.83
C GLU A 14 5.34 4.07 -22.25
N MET A 15 6.19 3.32 -22.95
CA MET A 15 6.72 2.05 -22.46
C MET A 15 7.49 2.21 -21.13
N MET A 16 8.33 3.23 -20.99
CA MET A 16 9.07 3.49 -19.74
C MET A 16 8.15 3.86 -18.57
N ARG A 17 7.05 4.59 -18.83
CA ARG A 17 6.02 4.87 -17.81
C ARG A 17 5.31 3.59 -17.40
N GLU A 18 5.03 2.72 -18.36
CA GLU A 18 4.36 1.44 -18.13
C GLU A 18 5.23 0.49 -17.30
N THR A 19 6.54 0.41 -17.59
CA THR A 19 7.48 -0.40 -16.79
C THR A 19 7.64 0.15 -15.37
N ARG A 20 7.63 1.47 -15.19
CA ARG A 20 7.67 2.09 -13.85
C ARG A 20 6.43 1.78 -13.02
N ASN A 21 5.28 1.63 -13.66
CA ASN A 21 4.01 1.33 -13.01
C ASN A 21 3.77 -0.19 -12.85
N TYR A 22 4.70 -1.03 -13.32
CA TYR A 22 4.59 -2.47 -13.19
C TYR A 22 4.89 -2.90 -11.75
N VAL A 23 3.84 -3.19 -10.99
CA VAL A 23 3.98 -3.77 -9.64
C VAL A 23 4.40 -5.23 -9.78
N HIS A 24 5.58 -5.55 -9.27
CA HIS A 24 6.15 -6.89 -9.39
C HIS A 24 5.22 -7.95 -8.75
N PRO A 25 4.97 -9.10 -9.39
CA PRO A 25 3.95 -10.07 -8.98
C PRO A 25 4.07 -10.55 -7.53
N ILE A 26 5.30 -10.74 -7.04
CA ILE A 26 5.59 -11.12 -5.65
C ILE A 26 4.98 -10.12 -4.66
N TRP A 27 5.06 -8.83 -4.98
CA TRP A 27 4.55 -7.76 -4.11
C TRP A 27 3.04 -7.66 -4.13
N ARG A 28 2.41 -8.07 -5.23
CA ARG A 28 0.95 -8.27 -5.27
C ARG A 28 0.54 -9.44 -4.38
N GLY A 29 1.34 -10.52 -4.35
CA GLY A 29 1.11 -11.69 -3.49
C GLY A 29 1.23 -11.38 -1.99
N VAL A 30 2.29 -10.68 -1.58
CA VAL A 30 2.47 -10.26 -0.18
C VAL A 30 1.31 -9.38 0.29
N GLY A 31 0.89 -8.41 -0.52
CA GLY A 31 -0.27 -7.58 -0.22
C GLY A 31 -1.56 -8.38 -0.02
N PHE A 32 -1.79 -9.40 -0.86
CA PHE A 32 -2.96 -10.28 -0.75
C PHE A 32 -2.98 -11.08 0.55
N ILE A 33 -1.84 -11.67 0.93
CA ILE A 33 -1.71 -12.40 2.20
C ILE A 33 -1.97 -11.45 3.38
N LEU A 34 -1.41 -10.25 3.35
CA LEU A 34 -1.61 -9.24 4.40
C LEU A 34 -3.07 -8.81 4.52
N ILE A 35 -3.82 -8.66 3.43
CA ILE A 35 -5.24 -8.30 3.48
C ILE A 35 -6.09 -9.36 4.22
N ILE A 36 -5.71 -10.63 4.13
CA ILE A 36 -6.40 -11.72 4.84
C ILE A 36 -5.90 -11.82 6.29
N LEU A 37 -4.58 -11.70 6.49
CA LEU A 37 -3.95 -11.87 7.80
C LEU A 37 -4.26 -10.72 8.77
N THR A 38 -4.31 -9.49 8.27
CA THR A 38 -4.52 -8.28 9.09
C THR A 38 -5.87 -8.22 9.82
N PRO A 39 -7.04 -8.53 9.23
CA PRO A 39 -8.29 -8.57 9.98
C PRO A 39 -8.32 -9.66 11.03
N ILE A 40 -7.65 -10.80 10.79
CA ILE A 40 -7.53 -11.88 11.78
C ILE A 40 -6.74 -11.38 12.99
N LEU A 41 -5.55 -10.79 12.77
CA LEU A 41 -4.74 -10.20 13.84
C LEU A 41 -5.46 -9.03 14.53
N GLY A 42 -6.17 -8.20 13.77
CA GLY A 42 -6.97 -7.10 14.28
C GLY A 42 -8.06 -7.56 15.25
N TYR A 43 -8.74 -8.67 14.93
CA TYR A 43 -9.74 -9.28 15.79
C TYR A 43 -9.17 -9.79 17.12
N PHE A 44 -8.11 -10.60 17.06
CA PHE A 44 -7.48 -11.11 18.28
C PHE A 44 -6.88 -9.98 19.12
N GLY A 45 -6.25 -8.98 18.50
CA GLY A 45 -5.71 -7.83 19.20
C GLY A 45 -6.79 -6.99 19.89
N THR A 46 -7.97 -6.86 19.27
CA THR A 46 -9.11 -6.15 19.87
C THR A 46 -9.64 -6.87 21.10
N ILE A 47 -9.78 -8.20 21.06
CA ILE A 47 -10.21 -8.98 22.22
C ILE A 47 -9.21 -8.80 23.37
N ALA A 48 -7.92 -8.96 23.10
CA ALA A 48 -6.87 -8.79 24.10
C ALA A 48 -6.87 -7.38 24.72
N LEU A 49 -7.03 -6.33 23.91
CA LEU A 49 -7.10 -4.96 24.39
C LEU A 49 -8.34 -4.68 25.24
N LEU A 50 -9.50 -5.21 24.85
CA LEU A 50 -10.73 -5.03 25.63
C LEU A 50 -10.67 -5.78 26.96
N GLU A 51 -10.05 -6.96 26.98
CA GLU A 51 -9.83 -7.72 28.21
C GLU A 51 -8.91 -6.98 29.17
N GLU A 52 -7.78 -6.45 28.68
CA GLU A 52 -6.87 -5.66 29.51
C GLU A 52 -7.50 -4.34 29.95
N ASN A 53 -8.29 -3.69 29.10
CA ASN A 53 -9.04 -2.50 29.50
C ASN A 53 -10.07 -2.82 30.59
N ALA A 54 -10.70 -4.00 30.58
CA ALA A 54 -11.62 -4.41 31.63
C ALA A 54 -10.90 -4.63 32.99
N LYS A 55 -9.66 -5.13 32.96
CA LYS A 55 -8.83 -5.33 34.16
C LYS A 55 -8.29 -4.01 34.71
N GLN A 56 -7.69 -3.20 33.84
CA GLN A 56 -6.93 -2.01 34.24
C GLN A 56 -7.77 -0.72 34.25
N LYS A 57 -8.93 -0.73 33.58
CA LYS A 57 -9.86 0.40 33.48
C LYS A 57 -9.22 1.67 32.91
N TRP A 58 -8.39 1.53 31.86
CA TRP A 58 -7.76 2.67 31.19
C TRP A 58 -8.77 3.62 30.56
N PHE A 59 -9.87 3.09 30.03
CA PHE A 59 -10.89 3.87 29.35
C PHE A 59 -12.30 3.38 29.68
N VAL A 60 -13.22 4.31 29.94
CA VAL A 60 -14.64 4.03 30.15
C VAL A 60 -15.36 4.06 28.82
N ILE A 61 -15.93 2.93 28.41
CA ILE A 61 -16.68 2.82 27.16
C ILE A 61 -18.05 3.49 27.36
N PRO A 62 -18.39 4.55 26.60
CA PRO A 62 -19.68 5.21 26.73
C PRO A 62 -20.82 4.29 26.30
N ALA A 63 -21.97 4.42 26.96
CA ALA A 63 -23.13 3.57 26.71
C ALA A 63 -23.68 3.69 25.28
N ASP A 64 -23.45 4.84 24.62
CA ASP A 64 -23.90 5.10 23.24
C ASP A 64 -23.22 4.18 22.20
N LEU A 65 -22.07 3.60 22.54
CA LEU A 65 -21.35 2.66 21.67
C LEU A 65 -21.76 1.20 21.92
N LEU A 66 -22.71 0.96 22.82
CA LEU A 66 -23.21 -0.38 23.09
C LEU A 66 -24.25 -0.78 22.05
N ALA A 67 -24.08 -1.97 21.49
CA ALA A 67 -25.01 -2.50 20.51
C ALA A 67 -26.25 -3.08 21.21
N PRO A 68 -27.47 -2.83 20.69
CA PRO A 68 -28.65 -3.54 21.14
C PRO A 68 -28.56 -5.00 20.63
N GLY A 69 -28.26 -5.95 21.52
CA GLY A 69 -28.14 -7.37 21.13
C GLY A 69 -27.47 -8.25 22.18
N ALA A 70 -27.07 -9.46 21.74
CA ALA A 70 -26.44 -10.48 22.60
C ALA A 70 -25.00 -10.13 23.02
N ASP A 71 -24.28 -9.35 22.21
CA ASP A 71 -22.95 -8.82 22.55
C ASP A 71 -23.02 -7.29 22.63
N PRO A 72 -23.06 -6.72 23.84
CA PRO A 72 -23.12 -5.27 24.03
C PRO A 72 -21.92 -4.53 23.42
N LEU A 73 -20.76 -5.18 23.28
CA LEU A 73 -19.53 -4.54 22.80
C LEU A 73 -19.32 -4.71 21.29
N LEU A 74 -20.32 -5.17 20.54
CA LEU A 74 -20.16 -5.51 19.12
C LEU A 74 -19.65 -4.34 18.27
N TYR A 75 -20.21 -3.12 18.42
CA TYR A 75 -19.76 -1.96 17.65
C TYR A 75 -18.33 -1.55 17.99
N VAL A 76 -17.97 -1.59 19.28
CA VAL A 76 -16.61 -1.30 19.75
C VAL A 76 -15.63 -2.32 19.19
N LYS A 77 -15.99 -3.61 19.21
CA LYS A 77 -15.17 -4.69 18.64
C LYS A 77 -14.92 -4.43 17.16
N ILE A 78 -15.96 -4.22 16.34
CA ILE A 78 -15.82 -3.98 14.90
C ILE A 78 -15.02 -2.71 14.61
N GLY A 79 -15.28 -1.62 15.33
CA GLY A 79 -14.54 -0.37 15.15
C GLY A 79 -13.05 -0.54 15.47
N MET A 80 -12.75 -1.15 16.61
CA MET A 80 -11.36 -1.40 17.04
C MET A 80 -10.65 -2.38 16.11
N THR A 81 -11.30 -3.43 15.64
CA THR A 81 -10.67 -4.37 14.70
C THR A 81 -10.27 -3.69 13.41
N LEU A 82 -11.13 -2.85 12.85
CA LEU A 82 -10.84 -2.11 11.62
C LEU A 82 -9.68 -1.14 11.81
N ILE A 83 -9.66 -0.42 12.93
CA ILE A 83 -8.57 0.50 13.28
C ILE A 83 -7.25 -0.28 13.43
N LEU A 84 -7.26 -1.38 14.19
CA LEU A 84 -6.07 -2.18 14.45
C LEU A 84 -5.57 -2.85 13.16
N ALA A 85 -6.47 -3.41 12.36
CA ALA A 85 -6.13 -4.03 11.07
C ALA A 85 -5.52 -3.00 10.11
N PHE A 86 -6.11 -1.80 10.02
CA PHE A 86 -5.54 -0.71 9.24
C PHE A 86 -4.14 -0.31 9.72
N LEU A 87 -3.96 -0.18 11.03
CA LEU A 87 -2.68 0.21 11.62
C LEU A 87 -1.61 -0.86 11.38
N ILE A 88 -1.94 -2.14 11.58
CA ILE A 88 -1.04 -3.26 11.29
C ILE A 88 -0.69 -3.29 9.80
N TYR A 89 -1.68 -3.17 8.92
CA TYR A 89 -1.45 -3.12 7.47
C TYR A 89 -0.54 -1.96 7.08
N PHE A 90 -0.77 -0.78 7.65
CA PHE A 90 0.06 0.40 7.44
C PHE A 90 1.50 0.18 7.88
N ILE A 91 1.73 -0.46 9.04
CA ILE A 91 3.07 -0.80 9.51
C ILE A 91 3.76 -1.75 8.54
N PHE A 92 3.11 -2.83 8.11
CA PHE A 92 3.69 -3.75 7.13
C PHE A 92 4.01 -3.06 5.80
N GLN A 93 3.15 -2.15 5.35
CA GLN A 93 3.37 -1.38 4.13
C GLN A 93 4.51 -0.36 4.27
N PHE A 94 4.68 0.20 5.46
CA PHE A 94 5.81 1.07 5.75
C PHE A 94 7.13 0.28 5.74
N ILE A 95 7.15 -0.89 6.39
CA ILE A 95 8.30 -1.80 6.41
C ILE A 95 8.66 -2.24 4.98
N SER A 96 7.68 -2.61 4.16
CA SER A 96 7.91 -3.02 2.76
C SER A 96 8.56 -1.89 1.95
N MET A 97 8.06 -0.66 2.09
CA MET A 97 8.62 0.50 1.43
C MET A 97 10.09 0.73 1.83
N VAL A 98 10.39 0.64 3.13
CA VAL A 98 11.76 0.80 3.64
C VAL A 98 12.68 -0.28 3.09
N LEU A 99 12.25 -1.55 3.13
CA LEU A 99 13.01 -2.68 2.58
C LEU A 99 13.32 -2.49 1.10
N PHE A 100 12.33 -2.09 0.31
CA PHE A 100 12.53 -1.81 -1.10
C PHE A 100 13.48 -0.66 -1.38
N ARG A 101 13.44 0.37 -0.54
CA ARG A 101 14.34 1.51 -0.68
C ARG A 101 15.80 1.13 -0.42
N LEU A 102 16.03 0.16 0.46
CA LEU A 102 17.37 -0.30 0.84
C LEU A 102 17.91 -1.42 -0.05
N LEU A 103 17.06 -2.39 -0.41
CA LEU A 103 17.45 -3.62 -1.11
C LEU A 103 17.02 -3.63 -2.59
N GLY A 104 16.34 -2.57 -3.05
CA GLY A 104 15.84 -2.49 -4.41
C GLY A 104 16.97 -2.41 -5.45
N PRO A 105 16.85 -3.13 -6.58
CA PRO A 105 17.84 -3.06 -7.65
C PRO A 105 17.93 -1.65 -8.27
N SER A 106 19.09 -1.31 -8.82
CA SER A 106 19.28 -0.07 -9.58
C SER A 106 18.39 -0.02 -10.81
N ARG A 107 17.91 1.18 -11.16
CA ARG A 107 16.98 1.37 -12.29
C ARG A 107 17.54 1.03 -13.67
N TYR A 108 18.85 1.06 -13.83
CA TYR A 108 19.53 0.81 -15.10
C TYR A 108 20.47 -0.38 -14.94
N GLY A 109 20.51 -1.26 -15.94
CA GLY A 109 21.52 -2.29 -16.05
C GLY A 109 22.88 -1.72 -16.49
N PRO A 110 23.96 -2.52 -16.43
CA PRO A 110 25.31 -2.07 -16.80
C PRO A 110 25.44 -1.56 -18.25
N TYR A 111 24.56 -2.00 -19.14
CA TYR A 111 24.57 -1.66 -20.56
C TYR A 111 23.44 -0.73 -20.98
N ASP A 112 22.57 -0.30 -20.06
CA ASP A 112 21.41 0.53 -20.39
C ASP A 112 21.78 2.01 -20.40
N VAL A 113 21.49 2.70 -21.51
CA VAL A 113 21.64 4.16 -21.61
C VAL A 113 20.36 4.87 -21.15
N PRO A 114 20.46 5.97 -20.38
CA PRO A 114 19.28 6.73 -19.98
C PRO A 114 18.61 7.37 -21.21
N PRO A 115 17.27 7.53 -21.17
CA PRO A 115 16.54 8.15 -22.27
C PRO A 115 17.03 9.58 -22.52
N VAL A 116 17.50 9.85 -23.75
CA VAL A 116 17.89 11.19 -24.18
C VAL A 116 16.65 11.96 -24.65
N SER A 117 16.31 13.07 -23.98
CA SER A 117 15.25 13.95 -24.48
C SER A 117 15.78 14.79 -25.64
N TYR A 118 15.27 14.58 -26.85
CA TYR A 118 15.65 15.42 -27.99
C TYR A 118 14.98 16.79 -27.89
N ARG A 119 15.79 17.85 -27.73
CA ARG A 119 15.33 19.25 -27.64
C ARG A 119 15.62 20.02 -28.94
N GLY A 120 15.16 19.50 -30.08
CA GLY A 120 15.36 20.14 -31.40
C GLY A 120 14.25 21.11 -31.81
N LYS A 121 14.57 22.02 -32.74
CA LYS A 121 13.61 22.97 -33.33
C LYS A 121 12.57 22.20 -34.17
N LYS A 122 11.28 22.49 -33.94
CA LYS A 122 10.16 21.90 -34.69
C LYS A 122 10.27 22.33 -36.16
N TYR A 123 10.47 21.37 -37.07
CA TYR A 123 10.59 21.63 -38.49
C TYR A 123 9.31 22.31 -39.01
N ARG A 124 9.46 23.51 -39.58
CA ARG A 124 8.37 24.32 -40.13
C ARG A 124 8.36 24.06 -41.65
N ARG A 125 7.24 23.56 -42.16
CA ARG A 125 6.99 23.45 -43.61
C ARG A 125 6.31 24.69 -44.10
#